data_AF-A0A7V1M4E8-F1
#
_entry.id   AF-A0A7V1M4E8-F1
#
_cell.length_a   1.000
_cell.length_b   1.000
_cell.length_c   1.000
_cell.angle_alpha   90.00
_cell.angle_beta   90.00
_cell.angle_gamma   90.00
#
_symmetry.space_group_name_H-M   'P 1'
#
loop_
_entity.id
_entity.type
_entity.pdbx_description
1 polymer ?
#
loop_
_entity_poly.entity_id
_entity_poly.type
_entity_poly.pdbx_seq_one_letter_code
_entity_poly.pdbx_strand_id
1 'polypeptide(L)'
;MSLLARQVRGKSKWVGIALLLLLALAGLSVLTENTTQEVSSSKPQTLNKNEPPPKPSPRPDRRKQSLPEGSSKSMPVAKSPRTGGILPLSKLIPTPSEQEQRLPNGAYLEPPRLTQGHSSLLVENGTSWDAVVKLVKQEAESKITARSVYVRQGESVLLTDIKPGDYILAWCHGTDWDTASKQFNQPMGCFVADKTLTFTESITRDSEGTQVRHKGWRVTLHQVVGGNLGRNSISEEEFHGL
;
A
#
# COMPACT_ATOMS: atom_id res chain seq x y z
N MET A 1 -57.08 -20.28 -48.81
CA MET A 1 -56.61 -19.27 -47.83
C MET A 1 -56.16 -18.06 -48.64
N SER A 2 -57.01 -17.04 -48.73
CA SER A 2 -56.93 -15.96 -49.72
C SER A 2 -56.00 -14.83 -49.28
N LEU A 3 -55.32 -14.28 -50.27
CA LEU A 3 -54.36 -13.17 -50.27
C LEU A 3 -55.07 -11.88 -50.74
N LEU A 4 -54.51 -10.71 -50.36
CA LEU A 4 -54.78 -9.35 -50.89
C LEU A 4 -56.09 -8.69 -50.39
N ALA A 5 -56.23 -7.38 -50.13
CA ALA A 5 -55.41 -6.21 -50.47
C ALA A 5 -55.71 -5.02 -49.50
N ARG A 6 -54.73 -4.11 -49.40
CA ARG A 6 -54.80 -2.62 -49.35
C ARG A 6 -56.20 -1.97 -49.43
N GLN A 7 -56.51 -0.79 -48.88
CA GLN A 7 -55.84 0.28 -48.10
C GLN A 7 -56.91 1.41 -47.98
N VAL A 8 -56.71 2.39 -47.08
CA VAL A 8 -56.89 3.85 -47.31
C VAL A 8 -57.68 4.63 -46.21
N ARG A 9 -56.93 5.61 -45.64
CA ARG A 9 -57.28 6.94 -45.06
C ARG A 9 -58.04 7.06 -43.72
N GLY A 10 -57.35 7.74 -42.80
CA GLY A 10 -57.79 9.08 -42.38
C GLY A 10 -57.35 9.57 -40.98
N LYS A 11 -56.44 10.57 -40.96
CA LYS A 11 -56.31 11.72 -40.01
C LYS A 11 -56.18 11.38 -38.49
N SER A 12 -55.24 11.88 -37.68
CA SER A 12 -54.65 13.22 -37.56
C SER A 12 -53.71 13.30 -36.34
N LYS A 13 -52.59 14.04 -36.48
CA LYS A 13 -51.71 14.66 -35.42
C LYS A 13 -50.98 13.63 -34.54
N TRP A 14 -49.66 13.61 -34.37
CA TRP A 14 -48.65 14.61 -33.94
C TRP A 14 -47.33 14.33 -34.69
N VAL A 15 -46.87 15.12 -35.66
CA VAL A 15 -45.97 16.31 -35.57
C VAL A 15 -44.79 16.19 -34.60
N GLY A 16 -43.59 16.11 -35.19
CA GLY A 16 -42.28 16.49 -34.62
C GLY A 16 -41.52 15.33 -33.95
N ILE A 17 -40.29 14.96 -34.30
CA ILE A 17 -39.16 15.72 -34.83
C ILE A 17 -38.23 14.70 -35.50
N ALA A 18 -38.14 14.72 -36.83
CA ALA A 18 -37.08 14.04 -37.59
C ALA A 18 -37.03 14.56 -39.03
N LEU A 19 -36.58 15.81 -39.24
CA LEU A 19 -35.84 16.20 -40.44
C LEU A 19 -35.36 17.65 -40.29
N LEU A 20 -34.05 17.86 -40.21
CA LEU A 20 -33.38 19.07 -40.73
C LEU A 20 -31.87 18.80 -40.79
N LEU A 21 -31.51 17.98 -41.77
CA LEU A 21 -30.18 18.00 -42.37
C LEU A 21 -30.22 18.99 -43.55
N LEU A 22 -29.22 19.88 -43.57
CA LEU A 22 -28.71 20.67 -44.70
C LEU A 22 -29.53 21.88 -45.17
N LEU A 23 -29.03 23.08 -44.84
CA LEU A 23 -28.77 24.18 -45.81
C LEU A 23 -27.82 25.25 -45.23
N ALA A 24 -26.60 25.24 -45.77
CA ALA A 24 -25.62 26.30 -46.08
C ALA A 24 -25.54 27.65 -45.31
N LEU A 25 -24.36 27.85 -44.72
CA LEU A 25 -23.39 28.95 -44.94
C LEU A 25 -23.90 30.40 -45.15
N ALA A 26 -23.70 31.24 -44.13
CA ALA A 26 -23.20 32.61 -44.28
C ALA A 26 -22.56 33.04 -42.95
N GLY A 27 -21.31 33.50 -43.00
CA GLY A 27 -20.52 33.84 -41.82
C GLY A 27 -20.93 35.15 -41.16
N LEU A 28 -20.55 35.29 -39.89
CA LEU A 28 -20.05 36.54 -39.33
C LEU A 28 -19.15 36.21 -38.14
N SER A 29 -17.88 36.58 -38.27
CA SER A 29 -16.88 36.52 -37.20
C SER A 29 -17.35 37.34 -36.01
N VAL A 30 -17.45 36.70 -34.84
CA VAL A 30 -17.51 37.42 -33.56
C VAL A 30 -16.23 37.08 -32.82
N LEU A 31 -15.37 38.10 -32.75
CA LEU A 31 -14.20 38.19 -31.90
C LEU A 31 -14.61 37.88 -30.46
N THR A 32 -14.05 36.83 -29.89
CA THR A 32 -14.01 36.68 -28.43
C THR A 32 -12.71 37.35 -27.98
N GLU A 33 -12.87 38.46 -27.27
CA GLU A 33 -11.77 39.15 -26.61
C GLU A 33 -11.19 38.21 -25.54
N ASN A 34 -9.99 37.73 -25.81
CA ASN A 34 -9.21 36.96 -24.86
C ASN A 34 -8.57 37.96 -23.89
N THR A 35 -9.19 38.18 -22.74
CA THR A 35 -8.60 38.98 -21.66
C THR A 35 -7.38 38.25 -21.11
N THR A 36 -6.23 38.73 -21.54
CA THR A 36 -4.91 38.55 -20.96
C THR A 36 -4.97 38.84 -19.45
N GLN A 37 -4.80 37.80 -18.63
CA GLN A 37 -4.16 37.96 -17.33
C GLN A 37 -2.74 37.40 -17.42
N GLU A 38 -1.77 38.32 -17.31
CA GLU A 38 -0.37 38.02 -17.08
C GLU A 38 -0.23 37.11 -15.85
N VAL A 39 0.34 35.92 -16.05
CA VAL A 39 1.05 35.23 -14.99
C VAL A 39 2.53 35.20 -15.39
N SER A 40 3.27 35.98 -14.63
CA SER A 40 4.72 36.09 -14.54
C SER A 40 5.48 34.83 -14.97
N SER A 41 6.29 35.02 -16.02
CA SER A 41 7.26 34.08 -16.55
C SER A 41 8.30 33.72 -15.49
N SER A 42 8.22 32.50 -14.93
CA SER A 42 9.36 31.86 -14.28
C SER A 42 9.93 30.80 -15.23
N LYS A 43 11.15 31.09 -15.68
CA LYS A 43 11.97 30.33 -16.61
C LYS A 43 12.10 28.84 -16.21
N PRO A 44 11.95 27.87 -17.12
CA PRO A 44 12.27 26.48 -16.81
C PRO A 44 13.78 26.33 -16.58
N GLN A 45 14.17 25.84 -15.40
CA GLN A 45 15.53 25.41 -15.12
C GLN A 45 15.85 24.17 -15.97
N THR A 46 16.79 24.34 -16.89
CA THR A 46 17.44 23.26 -17.61
C THR A 46 18.23 22.39 -16.63
N LEU A 47 17.85 21.12 -16.51
CA LEU A 47 18.60 20.09 -15.81
C LEU A 47 19.94 19.87 -16.56
N ASN A 48 20.99 20.53 -16.10
CA ASN A 48 22.34 20.36 -16.60
C ASN A 48 22.86 18.96 -16.20
N LYS A 49 23.09 18.07 -17.17
CA LYS A 49 23.59 16.69 -16.97
C LYS A 49 25.04 16.58 -16.48
N ASN A 50 25.68 17.70 -16.11
CA ASN A 50 27.10 17.74 -15.74
C ASN A 50 27.37 18.22 -14.30
N GLU A 51 26.39 18.25 -13.41
CA GLU A 51 26.63 18.54 -11.99
C GLU A 51 26.97 17.25 -11.22
N PRO A 52 28.14 17.14 -10.57
CA PRO A 52 28.49 15.96 -9.78
C PRO A 52 27.55 15.85 -8.57
N PRO A 53 27.21 14.62 -8.14
CA PRO A 53 26.27 14.42 -7.04
C PRO A 53 26.78 15.06 -5.73
N PRO A 54 25.88 15.56 -4.86
CA PRO A 54 26.27 16.14 -3.59
C PRO A 54 27.00 15.10 -2.73
N LYS A 55 28.16 15.50 -2.20
CA LYS A 55 29.06 14.68 -1.39
C LYS A 55 28.34 14.18 -0.12
N PRO A 56 28.50 12.91 0.30
CA PRO A 56 27.91 12.43 1.55
C PRO A 56 28.46 13.21 2.74
N SER A 57 27.58 13.68 3.63
CA SER A 57 27.97 14.30 4.91
C SER A 57 28.78 13.33 5.77
N PRO A 58 29.76 13.79 6.57
CA PRO A 58 30.61 12.93 7.38
C PRO A 58 29.81 12.19 8.47
N ARG A 59 29.98 10.87 8.51
CA ARG A 59 29.50 9.99 9.60
C ARG A 59 30.38 10.21 10.83
N PRO A 60 29.84 10.34 12.06
CA PRO A 60 30.67 10.51 13.25
C PRO A 60 31.45 9.23 13.58
N ASP A 61 32.74 9.43 13.85
CA ASP A 61 33.76 8.40 14.12
C ASP A 61 33.44 7.58 15.37
N ARG A 62 33.32 6.25 15.19
CA ARG A 62 33.28 5.29 16.29
C ARG A 62 34.71 5.03 16.76
N ARG A 63 35.19 5.89 17.64
CA ARG A 63 36.47 5.73 18.35
C ARG A 63 36.46 4.42 19.14
N LYS A 64 37.45 3.56 18.87
CA LYS A 64 37.77 2.37 19.67
C LYS A 64 38.03 2.79 21.12
N GLN A 65 37.32 2.20 22.07
CA GLN A 65 37.75 2.10 23.45
C GLN A 65 38.06 0.63 23.75
N SER A 66 39.35 0.40 23.95
CA SER A 66 40.02 -0.81 24.36
C SER A 66 39.70 -1.16 25.83
N LEU A 67 39.66 -2.47 26.09
CA LEU A 67 39.79 -3.06 27.43
C LEU A 67 41.06 -2.58 28.14
N PRO A 68 41.09 -2.66 29.48
CA PRO A 68 42.29 -3.02 30.20
C PRO A 68 42.14 -4.38 30.90
N GLU A 69 43.12 -5.26 30.67
CA GLU A 69 43.44 -6.40 31.53
C GLU A 69 44.21 -5.94 32.77
N GLY A 70 44.05 -6.71 33.86
CA GLY A 70 45.10 -6.90 34.86
C GLY A 70 44.77 -6.48 36.29
N SER A 71 44.47 -7.43 37.17
CA SER A 71 45.43 -7.90 38.19
C SER A 71 44.75 -8.64 39.35
N SER A 72 45.41 -9.72 39.74
CA SER A 72 45.04 -10.76 40.68
C SER A 72 45.19 -10.33 42.15
N LYS A 73 44.33 -10.83 43.05
CA LYS A 73 44.64 -11.01 44.49
C LYS A 73 43.68 -12.00 45.18
N SER A 74 44.23 -13.18 45.51
CA SER A 74 44.11 -13.96 46.76
C SER A 74 42.75 -14.34 47.37
N MET A 75 42.56 -15.66 47.56
CA MET A 75 41.55 -16.32 48.40
C MET A 75 41.67 -15.96 49.90
N PRO A 76 40.66 -16.31 50.73
CA PRO A 76 40.83 -17.56 51.50
C PRO A 76 39.60 -18.49 51.52
N VAL A 77 39.89 -19.76 51.78
CA VAL A 77 38.97 -20.87 52.02
C VAL A 77 38.20 -20.66 53.33
N ALA A 78 36.88 -20.85 53.30
CA ALA A 78 36.06 -21.10 54.49
C ALA A 78 35.01 -22.20 54.22
N LYS A 79 34.83 -23.04 55.24
CA LYS A 79 34.15 -24.34 55.26
C LYS A 79 32.63 -24.26 55.03
N SER A 80 32.08 -25.35 54.48
CA SER A 80 30.64 -25.65 54.35
C SER A 80 29.90 -25.62 55.70
N PRO A 81 28.59 -25.33 55.71
CA PRO A 81 27.64 -26.43 55.99
C PRO A 81 26.51 -26.54 54.96
N ARG A 82 26.15 -27.80 54.68
CA ARG A 82 24.89 -28.25 54.11
C ARG A 82 23.73 -27.71 54.97
N THR A 83 22.83 -26.93 54.38
CA THR A 83 21.47 -26.73 54.91
C THR A 83 20.50 -26.78 53.74
N GLY A 84 19.58 -27.74 53.81
CA GLY A 84 18.52 -27.93 52.84
C GLY A 84 17.58 -26.72 52.80
N GLY A 85 17.30 -26.26 51.59
CA GLY A 85 16.23 -25.34 51.28
C GLY A 85 15.61 -25.79 49.96
N ILE A 86 14.41 -26.36 50.04
CA ILE A 86 13.59 -26.69 48.88
C ILE A 86 13.28 -25.36 48.18
N LEU A 87 13.86 -25.13 47.00
CA LEU A 87 13.48 -24.00 46.15
C LEU A 87 12.09 -24.29 45.56
N PRO A 88 11.12 -23.36 45.62
CA PRO A 88 9.84 -23.57 44.94
C PRO A 88 10.07 -23.67 43.43
N LEU A 89 9.65 -24.79 42.86
CA LEU A 89 9.68 -25.08 41.42
C LEU A 89 8.59 -24.24 40.71
N SER A 90 8.76 -22.92 40.66
CA SER A 90 7.77 -22.03 40.03
C SER A 90 8.36 -21.01 39.06
N LYS A 91 9.63 -21.15 38.67
CA LYS A 91 10.26 -20.29 37.65
C LYS A 91 11.06 -21.10 36.65
N LEU A 92 10.36 -21.94 35.89
CA LEU A 92 10.87 -22.54 34.65
C LEU A 92 9.78 -22.60 33.58
N ILE A 93 8.90 -21.60 33.51
CA ILE A 93 8.24 -21.34 32.23
C ILE A 93 9.28 -20.58 31.42
N PRO A 94 9.88 -21.18 30.36
CA PRO A 94 10.69 -20.39 29.45
C PRO A 94 9.78 -19.27 28.94
N THR A 95 10.18 -18.02 29.16
CA THR A 95 9.58 -16.89 28.45
C THR A 95 9.62 -17.28 26.97
N PRO A 96 8.48 -17.31 26.25
CA PRO A 96 8.49 -17.57 24.82
C PRO A 96 9.55 -16.65 24.23
N SER A 97 10.52 -17.23 23.53
CA SER A 97 11.55 -16.42 22.92
C SER A 97 10.85 -15.40 22.02
N GLU A 98 11.30 -14.15 21.99
CA GLU A 98 10.71 -13.07 21.19
C GLU A 98 10.58 -13.44 19.69
N GLN A 99 11.25 -14.50 19.24
CA GLN A 99 11.14 -15.10 17.91
C GLN A 99 9.87 -15.93 17.68
N GLU A 100 9.24 -16.47 18.73
CA GLU A 100 8.10 -17.40 18.62
C GLU A 100 6.76 -16.66 18.43
N GLN A 101 6.72 -15.36 18.74
CA GLN A 101 5.54 -14.52 18.56
C GLN A 101 5.54 -13.76 17.22
N ARG A 102 6.66 -13.66 16.49
CA ARG A 102 6.73 -12.86 15.24
C ARG A 102 6.63 -13.75 14.01
N LEU A 103 5.72 -13.41 13.09
CA LEU A 103 5.65 -14.10 11.80
C LEU A 103 6.84 -13.75 10.90
N PRO A 104 7.18 -14.60 9.91
CA PRO A 104 8.10 -14.23 8.83
C PRO A 104 7.61 -12.99 8.08
N ASN A 105 8.53 -12.16 7.59
CA ASN A 105 8.17 -11.02 6.73
C ASN A 105 7.51 -11.52 5.43
N GLY A 106 6.42 -10.88 5.04
CA GLY A 106 5.60 -11.27 3.91
C GLY A 106 4.70 -12.49 4.16
N ALA A 107 4.60 -12.99 5.39
CA ALA A 107 3.68 -14.08 5.71
C ALA A 107 2.23 -13.65 5.43
N TYR A 108 1.52 -14.45 4.63
CA TYR A 108 0.10 -14.28 4.38
C TYR A 108 -0.71 -14.74 5.59
N LEU A 109 -1.58 -13.86 6.10
CA LEU A 109 -2.51 -14.18 7.18
C LEU A 109 -3.76 -14.91 6.66
N GLU A 110 -4.03 -14.75 5.37
CA GLU A 110 -5.12 -15.38 4.62
C GLU A 110 -4.61 -15.69 3.21
N PRO A 111 -5.12 -16.75 2.55
CA PRO A 111 -4.76 -17.03 1.16
C PRO A 111 -4.97 -15.80 0.26
N PRO A 112 -4.00 -15.44 -0.59
CA PRO A 112 -4.15 -14.30 -1.50
C PRO A 112 -5.33 -14.53 -2.44
N ARG A 113 -6.16 -13.50 -2.63
CA ARG A 113 -7.33 -13.50 -3.53
C ARG A 113 -7.11 -12.55 -4.69
N LEU A 114 -7.88 -12.67 -5.77
CA LEU A 114 -7.77 -11.75 -6.92
C LEU A 114 -6.35 -11.76 -7.54
N THR A 115 -5.78 -12.96 -7.70
CA THR A 115 -4.42 -13.23 -8.19
C THR A 115 -4.31 -13.33 -9.73
N GLN A 116 -5.28 -12.78 -10.45
CA GLN A 116 -5.40 -12.91 -11.92
C GLN A 116 -4.84 -11.70 -12.68
N GLY A 117 -4.15 -10.79 -11.98
CA GLY A 117 -3.49 -9.66 -12.63
C GLY A 117 -1.99 -9.88 -12.77
N HIS A 118 -1.32 -8.85 -13.24
CA HIS A 118 0.13 -8.74 -13.44
C HIS A 118 0.74 -7.57 -12.65
N SER A 119 -0.10 -6.75 -12.03
CA SER A 119 0.35 -5.59 -11.29
C SER A 119 0.99 -5.96 -9.94
N SER A 120 1.80 -5.05 -9.39
CA SER A 120 2.54 -5.27 -8.15
C SER A 120 2.50 -4.07 -7.21
N LEU A 121 2.65 -4.35 -5.91
CA LEU A 121 2.72 -3.35 -4.83
C LEU A 121 3.93 -3.65 -3.94
N LEU A 122 4.89 -2.73 -3.90
CA LEU A 122 5.96 -2.75 -2.91
C LEU A 122 5.53 -1.97 -1.67
N VAL A 123 5.50 -2.65 -0.53
CA VAL A 123 5.18 -2.07 0.77
C VAL A 123 6.44 -2.00 1.62
N GLU A 124 6.78 -0.82 2.11
CA GLU A 124 7.98 -0.57 2.91
C GLU A 124 7.59 -0.15 4.34
N ASN A 125 7.88 -0.99 5.33
CA ASN A 125 7.64 -0.69 6.74
C ASN A 125 8.90 -0.08 7.37
N GLY A 126 9.15 1.20 7.12
CA GLY A 126 10.28 1.93 7.74
C GLY A 126 10.09 2.31 9.22
N THR A 127 9.15 1.70 9.95
CA THR A 127 8.90 2.02 11.38
C THR A 127 9.68 1.10 12.32
N SER A 128 9.60 1.39 13.62
CA SER A 128 10.13 0.53 14.70
C SER A 128 9.18 -0.57 15.16
N TRP A 129 8.05 -0.76 14.46
CA TRP A 129 7.02 -1.74 14.81
C TRP A 129 6.71 -2.64 13.62
N ASP A 130 6.21 -3.85 13.88
CA ASP A 130 5.67 -4.67 12.81
C ASP A 130 4.37 -4.07 12.29
N ALA A 131 3.91 -4.57 11.15
CA ALA A 131 2.64 -4.19 10.58
C ALA A 131 1.87 -5.41 10.05
N VAL A 132 0.55 -5.35 10.15
CA VAL A 132 -0.33 -6.11 9.28
C VAL A 132 -0.88 -5.18 8.23
N VAL A 133 -0.81 -5.58 6.97
CA VAL A 133 -1.26 -4.79 5.82
C VAL A 133 -2.38 -5.52 5.11
N LYS A 134 -3.50 -4.84 4.93
CA LYS A 134 -4.63 -5.28 4.11
C LYS A 134 -4.70 -4.45 2.83
N LEU A 135 -4.73 -5.12 1.69
CA LEU A 135 -5.06 -4.52 0.39
C LEU A 135 -6.47 -4.97 0.02
N VAL A 136 -7.41 -4.02 -0.01
CA VAL A 136 -8.85 -4.30 -0.07
C VAL A 136 -9.40 -3.75 -1.37
N LYS A 137 -9.90 -4.62 -2.25
CA LYS A 137 -10.53 -4.18 -3.49
C LYS A 137 -11.89 -3.59 -3.20
N GLN A 138 -12.16 -2.42 -3.77
CA GLN A 138 -13.48 -1.80 -3.77
C GLN A 138 -14.28 -2.33 -4.96
N GLU A 139 -15.44 -2.93 -4.68
CA GLU A 139 -16.45 -3.28 -5.68
C GLU A 139 -17.72 -2.46 -5.38
N ALA A 140 -18.66 -2.39 -6.34
CA ALA A 140 -19.84 -1.52 -6.22
C ALA A 140 -20.68 -1.77 -4.95
N GLU A 141 -20.76 -3.02 -4.49
CA GLU A 141 -21.62 -3.43 -3.36
C GLU A 141 -20.84 -4.18 -2.26
N SER A 142 -19.52 -4.37 -2.42
CA SER A 142 -18.73 -5.15 -1.46
C SER A 142 -17.27 -4.75 -1.42
N LYS A 143 -16.59 -5.22 -0.38
CA LYS A 143 -15.13 -5.11 -0.21
C LYS A 143 -14.55 -6.52 -0.20
N ILE A 144 -13.43 -6.71 -0.89
CA ILE A 144 -12.72 -7.99 -0.93
C ILE A 144 -11.26 -7.76 -0.52
N THR A 145 -10.87 -8.24 0.66
CA THR A 145 -9.46 -8.25 1.07
C THR A 145 -8.65 -9.18 0.16
N ALA A 146 -7.88 -8.58 -0.76
CA ALA A 146 -7.08 -9.27 -1.77
C ALA A 146 -5.76 -9.79 -1.20
N ARG A 147 -5.16 -9.03 -0.29
CA ARG A 147 -3.93 -9.39 0.42
C ARG A 147 -4.10 -9.05 1.89
N SER A 148 -3.66 -9.94 2.76
CA SER A 148 -3.54 -9.70 4.21
C SER A 148 -2.19 -10.27 4.62
N VAL A 149 -1.21 -9.41 4.87
CA VAL A 149 0.20 -9.79 5.01
C VAL A 149 0.85 -9.16 6.24
N TYR A 150 1.75 -9.91 6.85
CA TYR A 150 2.60 -9.43 7.92
C TYR A 150 3.88 -8.81 7.35
N VAL A 151 4.24 -7.62 7.79
CA VAL A 151 5.44 -6.88 7.33
C VAL A 151 6.26 -6.49 8.54
N ARG A 152 7.48 -7.02 8.64
CA ARG A 152 8.35 -6.77 9.79
C ARG A 152 8.80 -5.32 9.85
N GLN A 153 9.10 -4.84 11.06
CA GLN A 153 9.74 -3.54 11.27
C GLN A 153 11.01 -3.41 10.41
N GLY A 154 11.21 -2.26 9.78
CA GLY A 154 12.36 -1.98 8.91
C GLY A 154 12.43 -2.80 7.61
N GLU A 155 11.47 -3.69 7.35
CA GLU A 155 11.49 -4.56 6.18
C GLU A 155 10.50 -4.12 5.09
N SER A 156 10.51 -4.81 3.95
CA SER A 156 9.63 -4.56 2.83
C SER A 156 9.08 -5.86 2.26
N VAL A 157 7.92 -5.82 1.63
CA VAL A 157 7.32 -6.95 0.92
C VAL A 157 6.84 -6.53 -0.45
N LEU A 158 7.09 -7.38 -1.46
CA LEU A 158 6.55 -7.23 -2.81
C LEU A 158 5.33 -8.13 -2.96
N LEU A 159 4.16 -7.53 -3.19
CA LEU A 159 2.92 -8.23 -3.50
C LEU A 159 2.74 -8.24 -5.01
N THR A 160 2.58 -9.41 -5.62
CA THR A 160 2.43 -9.61 -7.07
C THR A 160 1.04 -10.08 -7.44
N ASP A 161 0.80 -10.18 -8.75
CA ASP A 161 -0.38 -10.77 -9.36
C ASP A 161 -1.68 -10.06 -8.95
N ILE A 162 -1.62 -8.74 -8.76
CA ILE A 162 -2.76 -7.95 -8.29
C ILE A 162 -3.66 -7.66 -9.48
N LYS A 163 -4.90 -8.17 -9.44
CA LYS A 163 -5.93 -7.91 -10.47
C LYS A 163 -6.18 -6.39 -10.62
N PRO A 164 -6.41 -5.88 -11.84
CA PRO A 164 -6.81 -4.49 -12.06
C PRO A 164 -8.03 -4.07 -11.23
N GLY A 165 -8.07 -2.80 -10.87
CA GLY A 165 -9.15 -2.18 -10.12
C GLY A 165 -8.66 -1.21 -9.07
N ASP A 166 -9.60 -0.75 -8.27
CA ASP A 166 -9.42 0.25 -7.23
C ASP A 166 -9.33 -0.39 -5.85
N TYR A 167 -8.29 -0.05 -5.10
CA TYR A 167 -8.00 -0.66 -3.82
C TYR A 167 -7.78 0.38 -2.72
N ILE A 168 -8.29 0.05 -1.54
CA ILE A 168 -7.90 0.69 -0.29
C ILE A 168 -6.71 -0.06 0.29
N LEU A 169 -5.70 0.68 0.75
CA LEU A 169 -4.63 0.15 1.57
C LEU A 169 -4.89 0.51 3.04
N ALA A 170 -4.92 -0.49 3.91
CA ALA A 170 -5.04 -0.29 5.35
C ALA A 170 -3.95 -1.08 6.07
N TRP A 171 -3.52 -0.62 7.25
CA TRP A 171 -2.53 -1.32 8.05
C TRP A 171 -2.66 -1.01 9.55
N CYS A 172 -2.26 -1.95 10.38
CA CYS A 172 -2.08 -1.74 11.83
C CYS A 172 -0.64 -2.02 12.21
N HIS A 173 -0.08 -1.16 13.07
CA HIS A 173 1.23 -1.37 13.68
C HIS A 173 1.08 -1.99 15.07
N GLY A 174 2.05 -2.79 15.48
CA GLY A 174 2.10 -3.32 16.83
C GLY A 174 3.30 -4.20 17.13
N THR A 175 3.32 -4.72 18.35
CA THR A 175 4.27 -5.70 18.87
C THR A 175 3.51 -6.86 19.52
N ASP A 176 4.22 -7.93 19.88
CA ASP A 176 3.65 -9.11 20.55
C ASP A 176 2.47 -9.69 19.74
N TRP A 177 2.79 -10.24 18.57
CA TRP A 177 1.80 -10.78 17.65
C TRP A 177 1.19 -12.08 18.18
N ASP A 178 -0.14 -12.14 18.18
CA ASP A 178 -0.89 -13.36 18.49
C ASP A 178 -1.39 -14.02 17.19
N THR A 179 -0.86 -15.21 16.93
CA THR A 179 -1.20 -15.99 15.74
C THR A 179 -2.64 -16.53 15.79
N ALA A 180 -3.19 -16.77 16.98
CA ALA A 180 -4.54 -17.33 17.13
C ALA A 180 -5.61 -16.29 16.76
N SER A 181 -5.49 -15.08 17.30
CA SER A 181 -6.42 -13.98 17.04
C SER A 181 -6.07 -13.14 15.81
N LYS A 182 -4.87 -13.33 15.23
CA LYS A 182 -4.33 -12.56 14.08
C LYS A 182 -4.32 -11.05 14.33
N GLN A 183 -3.88 -10.66 15.52
CA GLN A 183 -3.75 -9.28 15.96
C GLN A 183 -2.51 -9.11 16.84
N PHE A 184 -2.15 -7.86 17.07
CA PHE A 184 -1.11 -7.52 18.05
C PHE A 184 -1.74 -7.44 19.44
N ASN A 185 -1.08 -8.03 20.44
CA ASN A 185 -1.45 -7.82 21.84
C ASN A 185 -1.10 -6.40 22.31
N GLN A 186 -0.18 -5.74 21.60
CA GLN A 186 0.24 -4.36 21.85
C GLN A 186 0.11 -3.52 20.56
N PRO A 187 -1.11 -3.10 20.19
CA PRO A 187 -1.35 -2.29 19.00
C PRO A 187 -0.87 -0.85 19.21
N MET A 188 -0.13 -0.32 18.23
CA MET A 188 0.36 1.07 18.21
C MET A 188 -0.55 2.01 17.41
N GLY A 189 -1.46 1.45 16.61
CA GLY A 189 -2.47 2.20 15.85
C GLY A 189 -2.72 1.61 14.47
N CYS A 190 -3.94 1.85 13.98
CA CYS A 190 -4.41 1.41 12.68
C CYS A 190 -4.73 2.59 11.77
N PHE A 191 -4.48 2.41 10.48
CA PHE A 191 -4.52 3.46 9.49
C PHE A 191 -5.09 2.96 8.17
N VAL A 192 -5.68 3.90 7.43
CA VAL A 192 -6.10 3.71 6.05
C VAL A 192 -5.46 4.80 5.19
N ALA A 193 -5.02 4.43 3.99
CA ALA A 193 -4.53 5.41 3.01
C ALA A 193 -5.63 6.40 2.67
N ASP A 194 -5.28 7.68 2.53
CA ASP A 194 -6.21 8.75 2.18
C ASP A 194 -6.62 8.75 0.69
N LYS A 195 -6.08 7.82 -0.09
CA LYS A 195 -6.39 7.64 -1.50
C LYS A 195 -6.44 6.17 -1.90
N THR A 196 -7.16 5.96 -2.99
CA THR A 196 -7.26 4.68 -3.66
C THR A 196 -6.00 4.40 -4.48
N LEU A 197 -5.53 3.16 -4.43
CA LEU A 197 -4.51 2.63 -5.32
C LEU A 197 -5.20 1.98 -6.53
N THR A 198 -5.12 2.64 -7.68
CA THR A 198 -5.68 2.12 -8.93
C THR A 198 -4.64 1.30 -9.68
N PHE A 199 -4.91 0.02 -9.89
CA PHE A 199 -4.08 -0.88 -10.69
C PHE A 199 -4.70 -1.02 -12.09
N THR A 200 -3.86 -0.87 -13.12
CA THR A 200 -4.29 -0.92 -14.53
C THR A 200 -3.38 -1.83 -15.32
N GLU A 201 -3.98 -2.56 -16.25
CA GLU A 201 -3.32 -3.45 -17.20
C GLU A 201 -3.84 -3.19 -18.60
N SER A 202 -2.94 -3.19 -19.59
CA SER A 202 -3.31 -3.25 -21.00
C SER A 202 -2.63 -4.45 -21.64
N ILE A 203 -3.45 -5.27 -22.32
CA ILE A 203 -3.01 -6.46 -23.01
C ILE A 203 -3.12 -6.18 -24.50
N THR A 204 -1.99 -6.19 -25.20
CA THR A 204 -1.94 -6.10 -26.66
C THR A 204 -1.59 -7.47 -27.22
N ARG A 205 -2.32 -7.90 -28.24
CA ARG A 205 -2.04 -9.15 -28.97
C ARG A 205 -1.79 -8.80 -30.43
N ASP A 206 -0.64 -9.18 -30.94
CA ASP A 206 -0.21 -8.97 -32.32
C ASP A 206 0.49 -10.21 -32.87
N SER A 207 1.06 -10.11 -34.07
CA SER A 207 1.82 -11.19 -34.70
C SER A 207 3.10 -11.57 -33.95
N GLU A 208 3.58 -10.75 -33.02
CA GLU A 208 4.78 -10.99 -32.21
C GLU A 208 4.45 -11.65 -30.86
N GLY A 209 3.18 -11.64 -30.43
CA GLY A 209 2.69 -12.38 -29.28
C GLY A 209 1.73 -11.59 -28.41
N THR A 210 1.68 -11.92 -27.12
CA THR A 210 0.90 -11.19 -26.12
C THR A 210 1.83 -10.31 -25.29
N GLN A 211 1.62 -8.99 -25.35
CA GLN A 211 2.33 -7.99 -24.55
C GLN A 211 1.43 -7.51 -23.42
N VAL A 212 1.92 -7.52 -22.18
CA VAL A 212 1.18 -7.01 -21.01
C VAL A 212 1.90 -5.80 -20.45
N ARG A 213 1.25 -4.65 -20.43
CA ARG A 213 1.74 -3.42 -19.79
C ARG A 213 0.95 -3.15 -18.52
N HIS A 214 1.64 -2.89 -17.42
CA HIS A 214 1.05 -2.56 -16.13
C HIS A 214 1.92 -1.55 -15.38
N LYS A 215 1.35 -0.93 -14.34
CA LYS A 215 2.10 -0.07 -13.41
C LYS A 215 2.06 -0.68 -12.02
N GLY A 216 3.22 -0.69 -11.36
CA GLY A 216 3.33 -1.05 -9.95
C GLY A 216 3.23 0.18 -9.04
N TRP A 217 2.84 -0.06 -7.79
CA TRP A 217 2.83 0.94 -6.73
C TRP A 217 3.98 0.71 -5.75
N ARG A 218 4.48 1.80 -5.17
CA ARG A 218 5.38 1.77 -4.01
C ARG A 218 4.79 2.65 -2.92
N VAL A 219 4.72 2.11 -1.70
CA VAL A 219 4.16 2.77 -0.53
C VAL A 219 5.04 2.57 0.69
N THR A 220 5.10 3.60 1.54
CA THR A 220 5.74 3.55 2.85
C THR A 220 4.67 3.59 3.94
N LEU A 221 4.78 2.73 4.96
CA LEU A 221 3.83 2.70 6.09
C LEU A 221 4.09 3.79 7.14
N HIS A 222 5.14 4.57 6.96
CA HIS A 222 5.50 5.74 7.75
C HIS A 222 5.28 7.01 6.93
N GLN A 223 5.08 8.13 7.63
CA GLN A 223 5.00 9.43 6.97
C GLN A 223 6.37 9.82 6.40
N VAL A 224 6.36 10.21 5.13
CA VAL A 224 7.50 10.83 4.45
C VAL A 224 7.06 12.24 4.08
N VAL A 225 7.85 13.26 4.44
CA VAL A 225 7.55 14.66 4.07
C VAL A 225 7.53 14.78 2.54
N GLY A 226 6.41 15.27 1.99
CA GLY A 226 6.20 15.28 0.54
C GLY A 226 5.99 13.89 -0.10
N GLY A 227 5.75 12.87 0.73
CA GLY A 227 5.52 11.50 0.32
C GLY A 227 4.21 11.31 -0.44
N ASN A 228 4.10 10.16 -1.10
CA ASN A 228 3.00 9.86 -2.00
C ASN A 228 1.86 9.10 -1.32
N LEU A 229 1.73 9.06 0.01
CA LEU A 229 0.62 8.36 0.67
C LEU A 229 0.32 9.03 2.01
N GLY A 230 -0.78 9.80 2.08
CA GLY A 230 -1.31 10.27 3.36
C GLY A 230 -2.14 9.16 4.01
N ARG A 231 -2.57 9.39 5.26
CA ARG A 231 -3.31 8.39 6.04
C ARG A 231 -4.27 9.02 7.01
N ASN A 232 -5.36 8.30 7.27
CA ASN A 232 -6.30 8.57 8.36
C ASN A 232 -6.20 7.46 9.40
N SER A 233 -6.37 7.80 10.68
CA SER A 233 -6.48 6.79 11.74
C SER A 233 -7.84 6.12 11.66
N ILE A 234 -7.88 4.81 11.89
CA ILE A 234 -9.11 4.01 12.03
C ILE A 234 -9.03 3.19 13.31
N SER A 235 -10.17 2.67 13.79
CA SER A 235 -10.17 1.76 14.94
C SER A 235 -9.68 0.36 14.54
N GLU A 236 -9.28 -0.44 15.52
CA GLU A 236 -8.93 -1.85 15.27
C GLU A 236 -10.13 -2.64 14.76
N GLU A 237 -11.32 -2.38 15.30
CA GLU A 237 -12.57 -3.01 14.86
C GLU A 237 -12.87 -2.68 13.39
N GLU A 238 -12.68 -1.42 12.99
CA GLU A 238 -12.83 -1.02 11.59
C GLU A 238 -11.82 -1.75 10.70
N PHE A 239 -10.55 -1.83 11.12
CA PHE A 239 -9.52 -2.55 10.38
C PHE A 239 -9.81 -4.05 10.25
N HIS A 240 -10.25 -4.69 11.33
CA HIS A 240 -10.59 -6.11 11.33
C HIS A 240 -11.83 -6.40 10.49
N GLY A 241 -12.77 -5.46 10.40
CA GLY A 241 -13.97 -5.53 9.56
C GLY A 241 -13.76 -5.36 8.05
N LEU A 242 -12.54 -5.04 7.60
CA LEU A 242 -12.16 -4.93 6.18
C LEU A 242 -11.99 -6.28 5.47
#